data_AF-S7Q6H0-F1
#
_entry.id   AF-S7Q6H0-F1
#
_cell.length_a   1.000
_cell.length_b   1.000
_cell.length_c   1.000
_cell.angle_alpha   90.00
_cell.angle_beta   90.00
_cell.angle_gamma   90.00
#
_symmetry.space_group_name_H-M   'P 1'
#
loop_
_entity.id
_entity.type
_entity.pdbx_description
1 polymer ?
#
loop_
_entity_poly.entity_id
_entity_poly.type
_entity_poly.pdbx_seq_one_letter_code
_entity_poly.pdbx_strand_id
1 'polypeptide(L)'
;LRLTIRWTPGHSDVEGNEYADRQAKDAATGNSSPTNRLPQVLRRKPLPFSKSALKQEHQAKLKSLWEAEWSKSPRYAKFASLDKKLLSGSFRKLAKTLTR
;
A
#
# COMPACT_ATOMS: atom_id res chain seq x y z
N LEU A 1 24.09 1.94 31.68
CA LEU A 1 24.02 1.61 30.24
C LEU A 1 23.83 2.91 29.48
N ARG A 2 24.69 3.25 28.51
CA ARG A 2 24.56 4.48 27.72
C ARG A 2 24.05 4.11 26.33
N LEU A 3 22.82 4.51 26.02
CA LEU A 3 22.21 4.26 24.71
C LEU A 3 22.44 5.49 23.82
N THR A 4 22.79 5.27 22.55
CA THR A 4 22.88 6.33 21.55
C THR A 4 21.95 5.98 20.40
N ILE A 5 21.05 6.91 20.06
CA ILE A 5 20.08 6.77 18.98
C ILE A 5 20.55 7.60 17.80
N ARG A 6 20.48 7.04 16.59
CA ARG A 6 20.82 7.73 15.34
C ARG A 6 19.71 7.54 14.33
N TRP A 7 19.35 8.62 13.66
CA TRP A 7 18.45 8.57 12.51
C TRP A 7 19.26 8.16 11.28
N THR A 8 18.72 7.23 10.51
CA THR A 8 19.28 6.82 9.22
C THR A 8 18.28 7.15 8.12
N PRO A 9 18.76 7.55 6.93
CA PRO A 9 17.88 7.78 5.80
C PRO A 9 17.24 6.46 5.35
N GLY A 10 15.95 6.52 5.00
CA GLY A 10 15.24 5.39 4.42
C GLY A 10 15.70 5.12 2.98
N HIS A 11 15.65 3.86 2.56
CA HIS A 11 16.01 3.44 1.19
C HIS A 11 17.41 3.88 0.74
N SER A 12 18.37 3.91 1.67
CA SER A 12 19.76 4.28 1.40
C SER A 12 20.72 3.11 1.62
N ASP A 13 20.24 1.87 1.40
CA ASP A 13 21.02 0.63 1.42
C ASP A 13 21.82 0.39 2.71
N VAL A 14 21.34 0.93 3.85
CA VAL A 14 21.91 0.67 5.17
C VAL A 14 21.50 -0.75 5.58
N GLU A 15 22.40 -1.71 5.40
CA GLU A 15 22.16 -3.16 5.55
C GLU A 15 21.32 -3.53 6.79
N GLY A 16 21.67 -3.01 7.98
CA GLY A 16 20.92 -3.30 9.20
C GLY A 16 19.49 -2.76 9.21
N ASN A 17 19.26 -1.58 8.61
CA ASN A 17 17.93 -1.01 8.46
C ASN A 17 17.10 -1.79 7.42
N GLU A 18 17.72 -2.22 6.32
CA GLU A 18 17.05 -3.03 5.31
C GLU A 18 16.66 -4.41 5.80
N TYR A 19 17.55 -5.04 6.58
CA TYR A 19 17.26 -6.31 7.21
C TYR A 19 16.09 -6.17 8.19
N ALA A 20 16.10 -5.12 9.02
CA ALA A 20 15.00 -4.83 9.93
C ALA A 20 13.66 -4.59 9.19
N ASP A 21 13.69 -3.83 8.09
CA ASP A 21 12.51 -3.58 7.25
C ASP A 21 11.98 -4.88 6.61
N ARG A 22 12.87 -5.75 6.11
CA ARG A 22 12.50 -7.05 5.55
C ARG A 22 11.82 -7.93 6.60
N GLN A 23 12.40 -8.05 7.80
CA GLN A 23 11.82 -8.82 8.90
C GLN A 23 10.47 -8.23 9.36
N ALA A 24 10.34 -6.91 9.37
CA ALA A 24 9.07 -6.25 9.68
C ALA A 24 7.99 -6.55 8.63
N LYS A 25 8.34 -6.58 7.34
CA LYS A 25 7.44 -6.99 6.25
C LYS A 25 7.02 -8.45 6.37
N ASP A 26 7.95 -9.36 6.64
CA ASP A 26 7.65 -10.79 6.84
C ASP A 26 6.73 -11.01 8.04
N ALA A 27 6.97 -10.31 9.15
CA ALA A 27 6.08 -10.36 10.31
C ALA A 27 4.68 -9.81 9.97
N ALA A 28 4.58 -8.75 9.16
CA ALA A 28 3.32 -8.18 8.73
C ALA A 28 2.51 -9.09 7.79
N THR A 29 3.16 -9.99 7.05
CA THR A 29 2.49 -11.02 6.23
C THR A 29 2.12 -12.28 7.02
N GLY A 30 2.41 -12.31 8.33
CA GLY A 30 2.06 -13.39 9.24
C GLY A 30 3.23 -14.31 9.61
N ASN A 31 4.40 -14.14 9.00
CA ASN A 31 5.61 -14.89 9.35
C ASN A 31 6.33 -14.21 10.54
N SER A 32 5.71 -14.29 11.72
CA SER A 32 6.23 -13.69 12.95
C SER A 32 6.87 -14.72 13.88
N SER A 33 7.76 -14.26 14.74
CA SER A 33 8.35 -15.10 15.79
C SER A 33 7.28 -15.60 16.79
N PRO A 34 7.52 -16.73 17.46
CA PRO A 34 6.66 -17.21 18.54
C PRO A 34 6.44 -16.13 19.62
N THR A 35 5.23 -16.07 20.18
CA THR A 35 4.82 -15.01 21.12
C THR A 35 5.75 -14.85 22.32
N ASN A 36 6.34 -15.94 22.83
CA ASN A 36 7.29 -15.89 23.95
C ASN A 36 8.63 -15.20 23.61
N ARG A 37 8.99 -15.11 22.33
CA ARG A 37 10.19 -14.43 21.83
C ARG A 37 9.95 -12.97 21.46
N LEU A 38 8.69 -12.54 21.35
CA LEU A 38 8.37 -11.15 21.06
C LEU A 38 8.59 -10.26 22.29
N PRO A 39 8.86 -8.95 22.13
CA PRO A 39 8.77 -7.97 23.21
C PRO A 39 7.40 -8.00 23.90
N GLN A 40 7.35 -7.82 25.23
CA GLN A 40 6.10 -7.93 26.03
C GLN A 40 4.95 -7.06 25.48
N VAL A 41 5.28 -5.87 24.96
CA VAL A 41 4.31 -4.95 24.34
C VAL A 41 3.60 -5.55 23.11
N LEU A 42 4.27 -6.45 22.39
CA LEU A 42 3.74 -7.13 21.20
C LEU A 42 3.06 -8.47 21.52
N ARG A 43 3.07 -8.93 22.78
CA ARG A 43 2.49 -10.23 23.17
C ARG A 43 1.00 -10.19 23.46
N ARG A 44 0.52 -9.07 24.02
CA ARG A 44 -0.79 -9.02 24.69
C ARG A 44 -1.93 -8.64 23.77
N LYS A 45 -1.68 -7.76 22.81
CA LYS A 45 -2.70 -7.21 21.92
C LYS A 45 -2.13 -7.10 20.50
N PRO A 46 -2.95 -7.36 19.48
CA PRO A 46 -2.55 -7.09 18.10
C PRO A 46 -2.31 -5.59 17.92
N LEU A 47 -1.39 -5.25 17.00
CA LEU A 47 -1.17 -3.87 16.61
C LEU A 47 -2.44 -3.30 15.96
N PRO A 48 -2.74 -2.01 16.16
CA PRO A 48 -3.84 -1.38 15.47
C PRO A 48 -3.60 -1.40 13.96
N PHE A 49 -4.68 -1.49 13.19
CA PHE A 49 -4.59 -1.40 11.74
C PHE A 49 -4.06 -0.03 11.32
N SER A 50 -3.17 -0.04 10.33
CA SER A 50 -2.70 1.20 9.71
C SER A 50 -3.86 1.88 8.95
N LYS A 51 -4.09 3.17 9.23
CA LYS A 51 -5.08 3.98 8.52
C LYS A 51 -4.81 4.02 7.01
N SER A 52 -3.54 4.03 6.60
CA SER A 52 -3.19 4.05 5.17
C SER A 52 -3.50 2.71 4.51
N ALA A 53 -3.19 1.60 5.17
CA ALA A 53 -3.49 0.26 4.67
C ALA A 53 -5.00 0.05 4.47
N LEU A 54 -5.82 0.45 5.45
CA LEU A 54 -7.28 0.39 5.33
C LEU A 54 -7.81 1.22 4.15
N LYS A 55 -7.26 2.43 3.96
CA LYS A 55 -7.64 3.28 2.82
C LYS A 55 -7.25 2.66 1.49
N GLN A 56 -6.05 2.09 1.39
CA GLN A 56 -5.56 1.43 0.18
C GLN A 56 -6.43 0.22 -0.18
N GLU A 57 -6.76 -0.63 0.80
CA GLU A 57 -7.65 -1.78 0.60
C GLU A 57 -9.03 -1.33 0.11
N HIS A 58 -9.62 -0.32 0.75
CA HIS A 58 -10.91 0.21 0.34
C HIS A 58 -10.88 0.80 -1.08
N GLN A 59 -9.83 1.56 -1.41
CA GLN A 59 -9.64 2.10 -2.76
C GLN A 59 -9.47 1.00 -3.81
N ALA A 60 -8.75 -0.08 -3.49
CA ALA A 60 -8.59 -1.21 -4.39
C ALA A 60 -9.94 -1.91 -4.67
N LYS A 61 -10.74 -2.13 -3.62
CA LYS A 61 -12.11 -2.69 -3.74
C LYS A 61 -12.98 -1.80 -4.61
N LEU A 62 -13.00 -0.50 -4.34
CA LEU A 62 -13.74 0.46 -5.16
C LEU A 62 -13.28 0.40 -6.61
N LYS A 63 -11.98 0.46 -6.86
CA LYS A 63 -11.45 0.42 -8.23
C LYS A 63 -11.96 -0.80 -9.02
N SER A 64 -11.96 -1.98 -8.42
CA SER A 64 -12.47 -3.21 -9.04
C SER A 64 -13.98 -3.14 -9.32
N LEU A 65 -14.77 -2.61 -8.39
CA LEU A 65 -16.22 -2.41 -8.60
C LEU A 65 -16.49 -1.43 -9.76
N TRP A 66 -15.76 -0.32 -9.79
CA TRP A 66 -15.87 0.68 -10.85
C TRP A 66 -15.43 0.11 -12.21
N GLU A 67 -14.41 -0.75 -12.24
CA GLU A 67 -14.00 -1.47 -13.46
C GLU A 67 -15.09 -2.39 -13.98
N ALA A 68 -15.70 -3.18 -13.09
CA ALA A 68 -16.81 -4.05 -13.45
C ALA A 68 -18.02 -3.25 -13.96
N GLU A 69 -18.39 -2.17 -13.28
CA GLU A 69 -19.55 -1.35 -13.66
C GLU A 69 -19.30 -0.59 -14.97
N TRP A 70 -18.11 -0.01 -15.14
CA TRP A 70 -17.76 0.68 -16.38
C TRP A 70 -17.80 -0.27 -17.57
N SER A 71 -17.31 -1.51 -17.43
CA SER A 71 -17.32 -2.49 -18.52
C SER A 71 -18.72 -2.80 -19.07
N LYS A 72 -19.76 -2.64 -18.24
CA LYS A 72 -21.17 -2.86 -18.62
C LYS A 72 -21.82 -1.66 -19.30
N SER A 73 -21.19 -0.48 -19.23
CA SER A 73 -21.73 0.75 -19.80
C SER A 73 -21.70 0.70 -21.33
N PRO A 74 -22.76 1.14 -22.04
CA PRO A 74 -22.73 1.28 -23.50
C PRO A 74 -21.59 2.18 -24.01
N ARG A 75 -21.11 3.09 -23.15
CA ARG A 75 -19.99 3.99 -23.46
C ARG A 75 -18.65 3.28 -23.43
N TYR A 76 -18.53 2.13 -22.75
CA TYR A 76 -17.31 1.35 -22.67
C TYR A 76 -16.82 0.94 -24.06
N ALA A 77 -17.69 0.39 -24.90
CA ALA A 77 -17.32 -0.08 -26.24
C ALA A 77 -16.70 1.04 -27.09
N LYS A 78 -17.24 2.26 -26.99
CA LYS A 78 -16.72 3.44 -27.71
C LYS A 78 -15.41 3.95 -27.14
N PHE A 79 -15.23 3.88 -25.82
CA PHE A 79 -14.03 4.40 -25.15
C PHE A 79 -12.88 3.38 -25.09
N ALA A 80 -13.16 2.09 -25.09
CA ALA A 80 -12.16 1.03 -25.04
C ALA A 80 -11.26 1.01 -26.29
N SER A 81 -11.78 1.47 -27.44
CA SER A 81 -10.98 1.65 -28.66
C SER A 81 -10.05 2.87 -28.59
N LEU A 82 -10.41 3.89 -27.80
CA LEU A 82 -9.65 5.14 -27.66
C LEU A 82 -8.58 5.06 -26.56
N ASP A 83 -8.94 4.55 -25.39
CA ASP A 83 -8.01 4.41 -24.27
C ASP A 83 -8.34 3.16 -23.42
N LYS A 84 -7.59 2.08 -23.65
CA LYS A 84 -7.66 0.85 -22.87
C LYS A 84 -7.29 1.06 -21.39
N LYS A 85 -6.59 2.15 -21.06
CA LYS A 85 -6.10 2.49 -19.72
C LYS A 85 -6.97 3.55 -19.03
N LEU A 86 -8.11 3.96 -19.59
CA LEU A 86 -8.95 5.04 -19.04
C LEU A 86 -9.23 4.90 -17.53
N LEU A 87 -9.58 3.69 -17.08
CA LEU A 87 -9.88 3.38 -15.68
C LEU A 87 -8.64 3.26 -14.77
N SER A 88 -7.45 3.13 -15.36
CA SER A 88 -6.19 3.17 -14.62
C SER A 88 -5.77 4.59 -14.23
N GLY A 89 -6.58 5.60 -14.61
CA GLY A 89 -6.39 7.00 -14.23
C GLY A 89 -5.56 7.81 -15.24
N SER A 90 -5.31 7.29 -16.45
CA SER A 90 -4.64 8.02 -17.55
C SER A 90 -5.37 9.33 -17.87
N PHE A 91 -6.69 9.26 -18.08
CA PHE A 91 -7.52 10.44 -18.34
C PHE A 91 -7.50 11.42 -17.17
N ARG A 92 -7.57 10.93 -15.92
CA ARG A 92 -7.56 11.79 -14.73
C ARG A 92 -6.23 12.51 -14.53
N LYS A 93 -5.10 11.88 -14.91
CA LYS A 93 -3.77 12.52 -14.93
C LYS A 93 -3.71 13.59 -16.01
N LEU A 94 -4.18 13.28 -17.22
CA LEU A 94 -4.19 14.20 -18.36
C LEU A 94 -5.13 15.40 -18.16
N ALA A 95 -6.29 15.18 -17.54
CA ALA A 95 -7.24 16.24 -17.19
C ALA A 95 -6.70 17.18 -16.10
N LYS A 96 -5.84 16.69 -15.20
CA LYS A 96 -5.15 17.56 -14.21
C LYS A 96 -4.09 18.46 -14.84
N THR A 97 -3.46 18.02 -15.93
CA THR A 97 -2.47 18.82 -16.66
C THR A 97 -3.11 19.82 -17.62
N LEU A 98 -4.38 19.60 -17.99
CA LEU A 98 -5.20 20.55 -18.72
C LEU A 98 -5.77 21.59 -17.74
N THR A 99 -4.90 22.41 -17.15
CA THR A 99 -5.35 23.63 -16.49
C THR A 99 -5.77 24.61 -17.59
N ARG A 100 -6.94 25.25 -17.40
CA ARG A 100 -7.54 26.20 -18.34
C ARG A 100 -6.68 27.43 -18.56
#